data_AF-A0A6A4P088-F1
#
_entry.id   AF-A0A6A4P088-F1
#
_cell.length_a   1.000
_cell.length_b   1.000
_cell.length_c   1.000
_cell.angle_alpha   90.00
_cell.angle_beta   90.00
_cell.angle_gamma   90.00
#
_symmetry.space_group_name_H-M   'P 1'
#
loop_
_entity.id
_entity.type
_entity.pdbx_description
1 polymer ?
#
loop_
_entity_poly.entity_id
_entity_poly.type
_entity_poly.pdbx_seq_one_letter_code
_entity_poly.pdbx_strand_id
1 'polypeptide(L)'
;MGTHEMMPLDDKAKRMRELLSSFYSPDPSNSPNSYNTSSKYTSIDDINSISFDPDQYMNILAHKSNLEGLLQKHVQMAAEIKNLDTDLQMLVYENYNKFICATDTIKRMKSNILGMEGNMENLLEKVSVALTYS
;
A
#
# COMPACT_ATOMS: atom_id res chain seq x y z
N MET A 1 -6.35 37.05 20.78
CA MET A 1 -5.09 36.35 21.03
C MET A 1 -5.42 34.90 21.35
N GLY A 2 -5.21 34.00 20.38
CA GLY A 2 -5.53 32.58 20.56
C GLY A 2 -4.52 31.93 21.50
N THR A 3 -4.99 31.39 22.60
CA THR A 3 -4.21 30.57 23.53
C THR A 3 -3.84 29.28 22.80
N HIS A 4 -2.59 29.18 22.37
CA HIS A 4 -2.01 27.95 21.82
C HIS A 4 -1.79 26.99 23.00
N GLU A 5 -2.87 26.38 23.45
CA GLU A 5 -2.87 25.36 24.50
C GLU A 5 -2.05 24.18 23.95
N MET A 6 -0.79 24.09 24.41
CA MET A 6 0.09 22.98 24.08
C MET A 6 -0.52 21.72 24.66
N MET A 7 -1.26 20.98 23.83
CA MET A 7 -1.72 19.64 24.16
C MET A 7 -0.52 18.86 24.70
N PRO A 8 -0.58 18.36 25.96
CA PRO A 8 0.47 17.57 26.56
C PRO A 8 0.91 16.46 25.60
N LEU A 9 2.22 16.26 25.45
CA LEU A 9 2.80 15.28 24.53
C LEU A 9 2.21 13.87 24.74
N ASP A 10 1.81 13.58 25.98
CA ASP A 10 1.18 12.33 26.37
C ASP A 10 -0.24 12.15 25.80
N ASP A 11 -1.03 13.21 25.65
CA ASP A 11 -2.37 13.12 25.03
C ASP A 11 -2.28 12.81 23.54
N LYS A 12 -1.27 13.36 22.86
CA LYS A 12 -0.99 13.03 21.45
C LYS A 12 -0.53 11.59 21.33
N ALA A 13 0.37 11.15 22.21
CA ALA A 13 0.85 9.77 22.22
C ALA A 13 -0.27 8.78 22.57
N LYS A 14 -1.17 9.14 23.49
CA LYS A 14 -2.35 8.36 23.87
C LYS A 14 -3.34 8.27 22.72
N ARG A 15 -3.64 9.37 22.04
CA ARG A 15 -4.50 9.39 20.85
C ARG A 15 -3.91 8.58 19.69
N MET A 16 -2.59 8.64 19.47
CA MET A 16 -1.92 7.78 18.48
C MET A 16 -1.97 6.30 18.88
N ARG A 17 -1.79 5.98 20.17
CA ARG A 17 -1.91 4.61 20.68
C ARG A 17 -3.34 4.07 20.55
N GLU A 18 -4.36 4.86 20.88
CA GLU A 18 -5.77 4.49 20.70
C GLU A 18 -6.12 4.28 19.22
N LEU A 19 -5.63 5.16 18.35
CA LEU A 19 -5.82 5.03 16.91
C LEU A 19 -5.18 3.75 16.38
N LEU A 20 -3.91 3.50 16.70
CA LEU A 20 -3.21 2.26 16.32
C LEU A 20 -3.88 1.03 16.94
N SER A 21 -4.34 1.11 18.19
CA SER A 21 -5.09 0.02 18.83
C SER A 21 -6.38 -0.27 18.06
N SER A 22 -7.11 0.72 17.56
CA SER A 22 -8.31 0.47 16.77
C SER A 22 -8.04 -0.27 15.45
N PHE A 23 -6.85 -0.09 14.85
CA PHE A 23 -6.44 -0.76 13.62
C PHE A 23 -5.79 -2.14 13.83
N TYR A 24 -5.09 -2.33 14.94
CA TYR A 24 -4.25 -3.51 15.19
C TYR A 24 -4.69 -4.35 16.40
N SER A 25 -5.75 -3.96 17.12
CA SER A 25 -6.34 -4.87 18.11
C SER A 25 -6.86 -6.08 17.35
N PRO A 26 -6.47 -7.30 17.74
CA PRO A 26 -7.09 -8.49 17.21
C PRO A 26 -8.54 -8.45 17.67
N ASP A 27 -9.45 -8.11 16.75
CA ASP A 27 -10.85 -8.44 16.91
C ASP A 27 -10.89 -9.92 17.34
N PRO A 28 -11.58 -10.32 18.43
CA PRO A 28 -11.75 -11.72 18.76
C PRO A 28 -12.40 -12.55 17.62
N SER A 29 -12.83 -11.91 16.53
CA SER A 29 -13.14 -12.55 15.25
C SER A 29 -11.92 -13.08 14.46
N ASN A 30 -10.70 -12.64 14.77
CA ASN A 30 -9.47 -12.99 14.04
C ASN A 30 -8.59 -14.00 14.80
N SER A 31 -9.23 -14.99 15.42
CA SER A 31 -8.58 -16.25 15.75
C SER A 31 -8.35 -17.04 14.45
N PRO A 32 -7.16 -17.60 14.17
CA PRO A 32 -6.90 -18.35 12.94
C PRO A 32 -7.72 -19.64 12.80
N ASN A 33 -8.61 -19.94 13.77
CA ASN A 33 -9.45 -21.14 13.78
C ASN A 33 -10.93 -20.86 14.18
N SER A 34 -11.44 -19.66 13.94
CA SER A 34 -12.88 -19.38 14.10
C SER A 34 -13.52 -19.11 12.75
N TYR A 35 -13.87 -20.18 12.04
CA TYR A 35 -14.93 -20.20 11.03
C TYR A 35 -16.28 -19.95 11.70
N ASN A 36 -16.44 -18.77 12.32
CA ASN A 36 -17.74 -18.27 12.68
C ASN A 36 -18.38 -17.75 11.41
N THR A 37 -19.04 -18.68 10.73
CA THR A 37 -20.15 -18.45 9.83
C THR A 37 -21.22 -17.65 10.58
N SER A 38 -21.01 -16.34 10.75
CA SER A 38 -22.18 -15.47 10.76
C SER A 38 -22.74 -15.65 9.36
N SER A 39 -23.84 -16.39 9.26
CA SER A 39 -24.63 -16.59 8.05
C SER A 39 -25.23 -15.24 7.64
N LYS A 40 -24.37 -14.29 7.32
CA LYS A 40 -24.66 -13.14 6.49
C LYS A 40 -24.59 -13.73 5.11
N TYR A 41 -25.74 -14.19 4.62
CA TYR A 41 -25.94 -14.67 3.26
C TYR A 41 -24.94 -13.95 2.34
N THR A 42 -23.85 -14.62 1.95
CA THR A 42 -23.10 -14.20 0.76
C THR A 42 -24.15 -14.31 -0.31
N SER A 43 -24.75 -13.17 -0.66
CA SER A 43 -25.78 -13.15 -1.67
C SER A 43 -25.17 -13.90 -2.85
N ILE A 44 -25.89 -14.87 -3.36
CA ILE A 44 -25.41 -15.66 -4.49
C ILE A 44 -25.11 -14.78 -5.72
N ASP A 45 -25.57 -13.53 -5.65
CA ASP A 45 -25.31 -12.41 -6.56
C ASP A 45 -23.96 -11.68 -6.31
N ASP A 46 -23.14 -12.08 -5.33
CA ASP A 46 -21.85 -11.45 -5.02
C ASP A 46 -20.70 -12.05 -5.86
N ILE A 47 -20.33 -11.31 -6.90
CA ILE A 47 -19.26 -11.66 -7.84
C ILE A 47 -17.85 -11.66 -7.24
N ASN A 48 -17.66 -11.02 -6.07
CA ASN A 48 -16.35 -10.92 -5.42
C ASN A 48 -16.15 -12.00 -4.35
N SER A 49 -17.14 -12.88 -4.16
CA SER A 49 -17.02 -13.99 -3.21
C SER A 49 -16.03 -15.05 -3.69
N ILE A 50 -15.30 -15.63 -2.75
CA ILE A 50 -14.38 -16.75 -3.01
C ILE A 50 -15.14 -18.00 -3.50
N SER A 51 -16.41 -18.11 -3.12
CA SER A 51 -17.31 -19.20 -3.54
C SER A 51 -18.24 -18.79 -4.69
N PHE A 52 -17.84 -17.83 -5.52
CA PHE A 52 -18.62 -17.38 -6.66
C PHE A 52 -18.80 -18.49 -7.69
N ASP A 53 -20.06 -18.77 -8.05
CA ASP A 53 -20.43 -19.70 -9.13
C ASP A 53 -21.00 -18.90 -10.31
N PRO A 54 -20.29 -18.82 -11.45
CA PRO A 54 -20.73 -18.05 -12.62
C PRO A 54 -22.00 -18.62 -13.26
N ASP A 55 -22.21 -19.94 -13.24
CA ASP A 55 -23.36 -20.56 -13.89
C ASP A 55 -24.64 -20.25 -13.09
N GLN A 56 -24.55 -20.35 -11.77
CA GLN A 56 -25.65 -20.00 -10.87
C GLN A 56 -25.98 -18.49 -10.95
N TYR A 57 -24.95 -17.64 -10.94
CA TYR A 57 -25.09 -16.19 -11.08
C TYR A 57 -25.79 -15.81 -12.40
N MET A 58 -25.33 -16.37 -13.53
CA MET A 58 -25.91 -16.05 -14.83
C MET A 58 -27.34 -16.58 -14.99
N ASN A 59 -27.64 -17.75 -14.42
CA ASN A 59 -29.01 -18.26 -14.42
C ASN A 59 -29.96 -17.31 -13.68
N ILE A 60 -29.54 -16.83 -12.51
CA ILE A 60 -30.32 -15.90 -11.69
C ILE A 60 -30.44 -14.54 -12.38
N LEU A 61 -29.36 -14.03 -12.97
CA LEU A 61 -29.36 -12.77 -13.71
C LEU A 61 -30.29 -12.82 -14.93
N ALA A 62 -30.25 -13.91 -15.70
CA ALA A 62 -31.11 -14.12 -16.87
C ALA A 62 -32.60 -14.21 -16.50
N HIS A 63 -32.94 -14.77 -15.32
CA HIS A 63 -34.32 -14.86 -14.85
C HIS A 63 -34.82 -13.55 -14.21
N LYS A 64 -33.94 -12.74 -13.60
CA LYS A 64 -34.31 -11.51 -12.89
C LYS A 64 -34.24 -10.25 -13.76
N SER A 65 -33.49 -10.26 -14.85
CA SER A 65 -33.27 -9.08 -15.70
C SER A 65 -33.91 -9.23 -17.07
N ASN A 66 -34.39 -8.12 -17.62
CA ASN A 66 -34.77 -8.04 -19.03
C ASN A 66 -33.51 -7.87 -19.91
N LEU A 67 -33.68 -8.01 -21.22
CA LEU A 67 -32.57 -7.94 -22.18
C LEU A 67 -31.79 -6.61 -22.10
N GLU A 68 -32.49 -5.51 -21.89
CA GLU A 68 -31.88 -4.18 -21.77
C GLU A 68 -31.00 -4.07 -20.51
N GLY A 69 -31.48 -4.57 -19.37
CA GLY A 69 -30.71 -4.64 -18.13
C GLY A 69 -29.48 -5.54 -18.26
N LEU A 70 -29.61 -6.66 -18.99
CA LEU A 70 -28.47 -7.54 -19.25
C LEU A 70 -27.41 -6.85 -20.13
N LEU A 71 -27.84 -6.13 -21.16
CA LEU A 71 -26.94 -5.35 -22.03
C LEU A 71 -26.24 -4.24 -21.24
N GLN A 72 -26.97 -3.51 -20.40
CA GLN A 72 -26.41 -2.48 -19.54
C GLN A 72 -25.38 -3.07 -18.58
N LYS A 73 -25.67 -4.23 -17.98
CA LYS A 73 -24.75 -4.91 -17.06
C LYS A 73 -23.47 -5.36 -17.78
N HIS A 74 -23.59 -5.87 -19.02
CA HIS A 74 -22.44 -6.20 -19.85
C HIS A 74 -21.56 -4.96 -20.13
N VAL A 75 -22.16 -3.84 -20.55
CA VAL A 75 -21.42 -2.60 -20.81
C VAL A 75 -20.72 -2.09 -19.55
N GLN A 76 -21.40 -2.12 -18.40
CA GLN A 76 -20.82 -1.76 -17.12
C GLN A 76 -19.61 -2.64 -16.78
N MET A 77 -19.76 -3.97 -16.89
CA MET A 77 -18.69 -4.91 -16.57
C MET A 77 -17.48 -4.73 -17.50
N ALA A 78 -17.71 -4.48 -18.79
CA ALA A 78 -16.64 -4.19 -19.74
C ALA A 78 -15.87 -2.90 -19.37
N ALA A 79 -16.57 -1.87 -18.90
CA ALA A 79 -15.95 -0.64 -18.41
C ALA A 79 -15.15 -0.87 -17.11
N GLU A 80 -15.71 -1.65 -16.17
CA GLU A 80 -15.03 -2.02 -14.92
C GLU A 80 -13.74 -2.81 -15.19
N ILE A 81 -13.78 -3.79 -16.09
CA ILE A 81 -12.59 -4.56 -16.52
C ILE A 81 -11.50 -3.63 -17.05
N LYS A 82 -11.87 -2.69 -17.92
CA LYS A 82 -10.91 -1.73 -18.50
C LYS A 82 -10.31 -0.80 -17.43
N ASN A 83 -11.13 -0.35 -16.48
CA ASN A 83 -10.67 0.50 -15.39
C ASN A 83 -9.69 -0.26 -14.49
N LEU A 84 -10.02 -1.50 -14.11
CA LEU A 84 -9.16 -2.35 -13.30
C LEU A 84 -7.82 -2.65 -13.98
N ASP A 85 -7.81 -2.88 -15.30
CA ASP A 85 -6.57 -3.04 -16.08
C ASP A 85 -5.73 -1.76 -16.05
N THR A 86 -6.36 -0.60 -16.22
CA THR A 86 -5.66 0.70 -16.15
C THR A 86 -5.07 0.94 -14.76
N ASP A 87 -5.83 0.65 -13.70
CA ASP A 87 -5.38 0.79 -12.31
C ASP A 87 -4.22 -0.14 -11.99
N LEU A 88 -4.28 -1.39 -12.48
CA LEU A 88 -3.19 -2.36 -12.35
C LEU A 88 -1.92 -1.86 -13.06
N GLN A 89 -2.05 -1.37 -14.28
CA GLN A 89 -0.92 -0.81 -15.03
C GLN A 89 -0.31 0.40 -14.31
N MET A 90 -1.14 1.30 -13.79
CA MET A 90 -0.69 2.45 -13.02
C MET A 90 0.05 2.03 -11.75
N LEU A 91 -0.47 1.04 -11.02
CA LEU A 91 0.16 0.52 -9.81
C LEU A 91 1.54 -0.07 -10.11
N VAL A 92 1.63 -0.87 -11.17
CA VAL A 92 2.89 -1.46 -11.63
C VAL A 92 3.89 -0.37 -12.03
N TYR A 93 3.45 0.62 -12.80
CA TYR A 93 4.28 1.76 -13.18
C TYR A 93 4.83 2.51 -11.96
N GLU A 94 3.95 2.90 -11.03
CA GLU A 94 4.33 3.61 -9.81
C GLU A 94 5.32 2.81 -8.96
N ASN A 95 5.11 1.51 -8.86
CA ASN A 95 5.98 0.61 -8.10
C ASN A 95 7.38 0.50 -8.74
N TYR A 96 7.46 0.28 -10.06
CA TYR A 96 8.73 0.25 -10.77
C TYR A 96 9.45 1.60 -10.72
N ASN A 97 8.73 2.70 -10.87
CA ASN A 97 9.32 4.04 -10.78
C ASN A 97 9.95 4.27 -9.39
N LYS A 98 9.25 3.89 -8.31
CA LYS A 98 9.79 3.95 -6.95
C LYS A 98 11.05 3.10 -6.78
N PHE A 99 11.08 1.88 -7.32
CA PHE A 99 12.26 1.02 -7.27
C PHE A 99 13.45 1.60 -8.03
N ILE A 100 13.22 2.19 -9.20
CA ILE A 100 14.25 2.87 -9.98
C ILE A 100 14.80 4.06 -9.20
N CYS A 101 13.92 4.94 -8.69
CA CYS A 101 14.33 6.10 -7.87
C CYS A 101 15.12 5.70 -6.62
N ALA A 102 14.71 4.63 -5.93
CA ALA A 102 15.42 4.10 -4.78
C ALA A 102 16.83 3.60 -5.17
N THR A 103 16.92 2.84 -6.26
CA THR A 103 18.19 2.33 -6.79
C THR A 103 19.14 3.47 -7.17
N ASP A 104 18.63 4.50 -7.84
CA ASP A 104 19.44 5.67 -8.21
C ASP A 104 19.89 6.47 -6.99
N THR A 105 19.06 6.54 -5.96
CA THR A 105 19.43 7.16 -4.68
C THR A 105 20.56 6.39 -4.01
N ILE A 106 20.52 5.05 -4.02
CA ILE A 106 21.60 4.20 -3.49
C ILE A 106 22.90 4.42 -4.30
N LYS A 107 22.82 4.48 -5.64
CA LYS A 107 23.99 4.76 -6.49
C LYS A 107 24.62 6.11 -6.16
N ARG A 108 23.83 7.16 -6.03
CA ARG A 108 24.32 8.50 -5.62
C ARG A 108 24.94 8.46 -4.23
N MET A 109 24.29 7.81 -3.26
CA MET A 109 24.83 7.66 -1.90
C MET A 109 26.19 6.96 -1.92
N LYS A 110 26.32 5.86 -2.69
CA LYS A 110 27.59 5.16 -2.88
C LYS A 110 28.67 6.07 -3.47
N SER A 111 28.35 6.82 -4.54
CA SER A 111 29.30 7.75 -5.15
C SER A 111 29.77 8.82 -4.19
N ASN A 112 28.87 9.36 -3.37
CA ASN A 112 29.21 10.39 -2.40
C ASN A 112 30.13 9.85 -1.29
N ILE A 113 29.87 8.63 -0.80
CA ILE A 113 30.72 7.97 0.20
C ILE A 113 32.12 7.73 -0.37
N LEU A 114 32.24 7.17 -1.57
CA LEU A 114 33.53 6.94 -2.22
C LEU A 114 34.31 8.25 -2.43
N GLY A 115 33.63 9.33 -2.82
CA GLY A 115 34.26 10.65 -2.94
C GLY A 115 34.74 11.19 -1.58
N MET A 116 34.00 10.95 -0.50
CA MET A 116 34.37 11.35 0.85
C MET A 116 35.57 10.56 1.39
N GLU A 117 35.64 9.26 1.10
CA GLU A 117 36.80 8.41 1.43
C GLU A 117 38.07 8.93 0.76
N GLY A 118 38.03 9.23 -0.55
CA GLY A 118 39.19 9.81 -1.25
C GLY A 118 39.62 11.17 -0.71
N ASN A 119 38.68 12.03 -0.32
CA ASN A 119 38.99 13.30 0.33
C ASN A 119 39.66 13.11 1.71
N MET A 120 39.21 12.12 2.48
CA MET A 120 39.80 11.78 3.78
C MET A 120 41.21 11.23 3.61
N GLU A 121 41.45 10.35 2.63
CA GLU A 121 42.79 9.84 2.30
C GLU A 121 43.74 10.99 1.93
N ASN A 122 43.30 11.93 1.08
CA ASN A 122 44.13 13.09 0.73
C ASN A 122 44.44 13.99 1.93
N LEU A 123 43.50 14.14 2.85
CA LEU A 123 43.72 14.88 4.09
C LEU A 123 44.75 14.17 4.98
N LEU A 124 44.64 12.86 5.15
CA LEU A 124 45.59 12.04 5.92
C LEU A 124 47.00 12.11 5.33
N GLU A 125 47.12 12.04 4.00
CA GLU A 125 48.40 12.19 3.31
C GLU A 125 49.03 13.56 3.60
N LYS A 126 48.26 14.64 3.46
CA LYS A 126 48.73 16.00 3.75
C LYS A 126 49.17 16.18 5.21
N VAL A 127 48.42 15.62 6.16
CA VAL A 127 48.79 15.64 7.58
C VAL A 127 50.06 14.83 7.84
N SER A 128 50.19 13.65 7.25
CA SER A 128 51.40 12.81 7.36
C SER A 128 52.63 13.52 6.82
N VAL A 129 52.51 14.16 5.65
CA VAL A 129 53.57 14.97 5.06
C VAL A 129 53.95 16.11 6.00
N ALA A 130 52.98 16.88 6.50
CA ALA A 130 53.25 17.99 7.41
C ALA A 130 53.96 17.55 8.70
N LEU A 131 53.61 16.39 9.26
CA LEU A 131 54.27 15.81 10.44
C LEU A 131 55.67 15.26 10.16
N THR A 132 55.98 14.89 8.91
CA THR A 132 57.31 14.38 8.52
C THR A 132 58.32 15.51 8.29
N TYR A 133 57.84 16.70 7.95
CA TYR A 133 58.66 17.91 7.73
C TYR A 133 58.70 18.87 8.93
N SER A 134 58.10 18.50 10.07
CA SER A 134 58.20 19.20 11.37
C SER A 134 59.19 18.54 12.30
#